data_AF-A0A959T4R7-F1
#
_entry.id   AF-A0A959T4R7-F1
#
_cell.length_a   1.000
_cell.length_b   1.000
_cell.length_c   1.000
_cell.angle_alpha   90.00
_cell.angle_beta   90.00
_cell.angle_gamma   90.00
#
_symmetry.space_group_name_H-M   'P 1'
#
loop_
_entity.id
_entity.type
_entity.pdbx_description
1 polymer ?
#
loop_
_entity_poly.entity_id
_entity_poly.type
_entity_poly.pdbx_seq_one_letter_code
_entity_poly.pdbx_strand_id
1 'polypeptide(L)'
;APNIDDIGKVFDSEPGAVIVPNPDLAPEYAYTVEGSIEKVFHDRLRLRGNAYYTLLDNAMVRRPFTVNGQDSIPYDGELSRVDAIQNAAQATVVGFVLALDADLG
;
A
#
# COMPACT_ATOMS: atom_id res chain seq x y z
N ALA A 1 7.42 -3.52 -9.83
CA ALA A 1 8.58 -4.22 -9.23
C ALA A 1 8.56 -3.96 -7.73
N PRO A 2 8.92 -4.92 -6.87
CA PRO A 2 8.98 -4.70 -5.42
C PRO A 2 10.03 -3.65 -5.06
N ASN A 3 9.91 -3.04 -3.89
CA ASN A 3 10.89 -2.08 -3.40
C ASN A 3 12.19 -2.82 -3.04
N ILE A 4 13.35 -2.23 -3.34
CA ILE A 4 14.66 -2.89 -3.19
C ILE A 4 15.00 -3.20 -1.72
N ASP A 5 14.48 -2.40 -0.79
CA ASP A 5 14.71 -2.57 0.63
C ASP A 5 13.96 -3.79 1.19
N ASP A 6 12.75 -4.08 0.71
CA ASP A 6 11.95 -5.24 1.13
C ASP A 6 12.59 -6.57 0.68
N ILE A 7 13.45 -6.50 -0.32
CA ILE A 7 14.17 -7.63 -0.91
C ILE A 7 15.54 -7.82 -0.25
N GLY A 8 16.14 -6.77 0.33
CA GLY A 8 17.57 -6.77 0.65
C GLY A 8 17.97 -6.24 2.03
N LYS A 9 17.06 -5.65 2.81
CA LYS A 9 17.40 -5.00 4.07
C LYS A 9 16.57 -5.55 5.23
N VAL A 10 17.25 -5.79 6.36
CA VAL A 10 16.59 -6.04 7.65
C VAL A 10 16.17 -4.69 8.22
N PHE A 11 14.90 -4.54 8.60
CA PHE A 11 14.39 -3.28 9.15
C PHE A 11 14.50 -3.28 10.68
N ASP A 12 14.68 -2.08 11.26
CA ASP A 12 14.66 -1.91 12.70
C ASP A 12 13.32 -2.40 13.26
N SER A 13 13.47 -3.29 14.23
CA SER A 13 12.43 -4.12 14.80
C SER A 13 11.51 -3.28 15.68
N GLU A 14 10.20 -3.50 15.61
CA GLU A 14 9.35 -3.14 16.74
C GLU A 14 9.77 -4.02 17.94
N PRO A 15 9.60 -3.59 19.20
CA PRO A 15 9.95 -4.42 20.35
C PRO A 15 9.32 -5.82 20.24
N GLY A 16 10.16 -6.85 20.17
CA GLY A 16 9.74 -8.25 20.04
C GLY A 16 9.44 -8.76 18.61
N ALA A 17 9.72 -8.00 17.54
CA ALA A 17 9.55 -8.48 16.17
C ALA A 17 10.56 -7.89 15.18
N VAL A 18 11.26 -8.75 14.44
CA VAL A 18 12.22 -8.40 13.39
C VAL A 18 11.64 -8.64 12.00
N ILE A 19 11.82 -7.66 11.10
CA ILE A 19 11.41 -7.78 9.71
C ILE A 19 12.62 -8.17 8.87
N VAL A 20 12.52 -9.32 8.22
CA VAL A 20 13.56 -9.86 7.36
C VAL A 20 13.21 -9.69 5.87
N PRO A 21 14.22 -9.58 5.00
CA PRO A 21 13.98 -9.50 3.55
C PRO A 21 13.36 -10.79 3.01
N ASN A 22 12.51 -10.64 1.98
CA ASN A 22 11.94 -11.75 1.24
C ASN A 22 12.37 -11.69 -0.23
N PRO A 23 13.34 -12.52 -0.67
CA PRO A 23 13.83 -12.50 -2.05
C PRO A 23 12.81 -13.02 -3.08
N ASP A 24 11.75 -13.70 -2.62
CA ASP A 24 10.71 -14.27 -3.47
C ASP A 24 9.59 -13.25 -3.80
N LEU A 25 9.75 -11.99 -3.40
CA LEU A 25 8.77 -10.95 -3.68
C LEU A 25 8.58 -10.74 -5.19
N ALA A 26 7.33 -10.81 -5.61
CA ALA A 26 6.89 -10.53 -6.96
C ALA A 26 6.29 -9.11 -7.06
N PRO A 27 6.22 -8.52 -8.27
CA PRO A 27 5.52 -7.26 -8.47
C PRO A 27 4.05 -7.31 -8.01
N GLU A 28 3.61 -6.24 -7.37
CA GLU A 28 2.20 -5.91 -7.15
C GLU A 28 1.61 -5.23 -8.41
N TYR A 29 0.32 -5.43 -8.68
CA TYR A 29 -0.37 -4.85 -9.83
C TYR A 29 -1.59 -4.05 -9.38
N ALA A 30 -1.77 -2.85 -9.92
CA ALA A 30 -2.92 -1.99 -9.64
C ALA A 30 -3.71 -1.71 -10.93
N TYR A 31 -5.01 -2.00 -10.92
CA TYR A 31 -5.94 -1.74 -12.02
C TYR A 31 -6.94 -0.68 -11.58
N THR A 32 -6.84 0.52 -12.15
CA THR A 32 -7.70 1.65 -11.80
C THR A 32 -8.68 1.97 -12.92
N VAL A 33 -9.95 2.13 -12.56
CA VAL A 33 -10.98 2.75 -13.39
C VAL A 33 -11.40 4.06 -12.73
N GLU A 34 -11.39 5.15 -13.50
CA GLU A 34 -11.77 6.48 -13.03
C GLU A 34 -12.87 7.08 -13.90
N GLY A 35 -13.69 7.93 -13.30
CA GLY A 35 -14.75 8.67 -13.97
C GLY A 35 -14.88 10.08 -13.42
N SER A 36 -15.01 11.06 -14.31
CA SER A 36 -15.12 12.47 -13.97
C SER A 36 -16.36 13.11 -14.57
N ILE A 37 -16.97 14.02 -13.81
CA ILE A 37 -18.05 14.89 -14.25
C ILE A 37 -17.68 16.34 -13.98
N GLU A 38 -17.99 17.22 -14.93
CA GLU A 38 -17.82 18.67 -14.76
C GLU A 38 -19.08 19.38 -15.24
N LYS A 39 -19.51 20.39 -14.47
CA LYS A 39 -20.60 21.28 -14.83
C LYS A 39 -20.25 22.71 -14.53
N VAL A 40 -20.33 23.57 -15.54
CA VAL A 40 -20.17 25.03 -15.42
C VAL A 40 -21.54 25.69 -15.53
N PHE A 41 -21.83 26.64 -14.63
CA PHE A 41 -23.03 27.47 -14.64
C PHE A 41 -22.66 28.94 -14.78
N HIS A 42 -23.19 29.58 -15.82
CA HIS A 42 -23.05 31.03 -16.08
C HIS A 42 -21.62 31.56 -15.97
N ASP A 43 -20.62 30.73 -16.31
CA ASP A 43 -19.17 30.99 -16.20
C ASP A 43 -18.66 31.43 -14.82
N ARG A 44 -19.51 31.37 -13.78
CA ARG A 44 -19.22 31.83 -12.42
C ARG A 44 -19.13 30.70 -11.41
N LEU A 45 -19.74 29.56 -11.72
CA LEU A 45 -19.77 28.41 -10.82
C LEU A 45 -19.35 27.15 -11.57
N ARG A 46 -18.29 26.49 -11.11
CA ARG A 46 -17.82 25.22 -11.66
C ARG A 46 -17.89 24.15 -10.58
N LEU A 47 -18.62 23.09 -10.87
CA LEU A 47 -18.67 21.87 -10.06
C LEU A 47 -17.93 20.76 -10.79
N ARG A 48 -17.04 20.08 -10.06
CA ARG A 48 -16.32 18.90 -10.55
C ARG A 48 -16.52 17.76 -9.57
N GLY A 49 -16.77 16.57 -10.10
CA GLY A 49 -16.81 15.33 -9.34
C GLY A 49 -15.91 14.30 -10.00
N ASN A 50 -15.09 13.61 -9.22
CA ASN A 50 -14.25 12.51 -9.68
C ASN A 50 -14.49 11.30 -8.80
N ALA A 51 -14.59 10.12 -9.38
CA ALA A 51 -14.66 8.86 -8.68
C ALA A 51 -13.61 7.90 -9.25
N TYR A 52 -13.07 7.04 -8.41
CA TYR A 52 -12.09 6.04 -8.81
C TYR A 52 -12.31 4.73 -8.07
N TYR A 53 -11.96 3.64 -8.75
CA TYR A 53 -12.01 2.28 -8.25
C TYR A 53 -10.71 1.57 -8.67
N THR A 54 -9.93 1.15 -7.69
CA THR A 54 -8.64 0.49 -7.90
C THR A 54 -8.67 -0.91 -7.30
N LEU A 55 -8.34 -1.92 -8.13
CA LEU A 55 -8.05 -3.29 -7.71
C LEU A 55 -6.54 -3.46 -7.57
N LEU A 56 -6.09 -3.91 -6.40
CA LEU A 56 -4.72 -4.26 -6.12
C LEU A 56 -4.59 -5.77 -6.07
N ASP A 57 -3.81 -6.33 -6.99
CA ASP A 57 -3.49 -7.75 -7.06
C ASP A 57 -2.06 -8.00 -6.60
N ASN A 58 -1.85 -9.18 -6.01
CA ASN A 58 -0.58 -9.61 -5.46
C ASN A 58 -0.04 -8.65 -4.38
N ALA A 59 -0.95 -8.14 -3.54
CA ALA A 59 -0.65 -7.08 -2.60
C ALA A 59 0.35 -7.52 -1.52
N MET A 60 1.33 -6.65 -1.28
CA MET A 60 2.43 -6.89 -0.34
C MET A 60 2.01 -6.53 1.08
N VAL A 61 2.03 -7.53 1.97
CA VAL A 61 1.62 -7.38 3.37
C VAL A 61 2.65 -7.99 4.31
N ARG A 62 2.85 -7.38 5.47
CA ARG A 62 3.68 -7.93 6.54
C ARG A 62 2.95 -9.09 7.21
N ARG A 63 3.59 -10.25 7.27
CA ARG A 63 3.05 -11.46 7.92
C ARG A 63 4.17 -12.23 8.63
N PRO A 64 3.82 -13.11 9.60
CA PRO A 64 4.77 -14.05 10.17
C PRO A 64 5.50 -14.83 9.09
N PHE A 65 6.79 -15.04 9.30
CA PHE A 65 7.67 -15.73 8.38
C PHE A 65 8.65 -16.62 9.17
N THR A 66 9.39 -17.48 8.46
CA THR A 66 10.40 -18.34 9.09
C THR A 66 11.74 -18.14 8.43
N VAL A 67 12.79 -17.94 9.24
CA VAL A 67 14.18 -17.95 8.78
C VAL A 67 14.84 -19.21 9.29
N ASN A 68 15.40 -20.02 8.39
CA ASN A 68 15.97 -21.33 8.72
C ASN A 68 15.01 -22.24 9.52
N GLY A 69 13.71 -22.14 9.25
CA GLY A 69 12.66 -22.89 9.94
C GLY A 69 12.27 -22.36 11.33
N GLN A 70 12.82 -21.22 11.76
CA GLN A 70 12.52 -20.59 13.05
C GLN A 70 11.60 -19.38 12.84
N ASP A 71 10.53 -19.30 13.63
CA ASP A 71 9.58 -18.19 13.67
C ASP A 71 10.03 -17.04 14.58
N SER A 72 11.13 -17.23 15.32
CA SER A 72 11.72 -16.26 16.23
C SER A 72 13.24 -16.41 16.25
N ILE A 73 13.97 -15.31 16.32
CA ILE A 73 15.45 -15.29 16.39
C ILE A 73 15.93 -14.32 17.47
N PRO A 74 17.10 -14.55 18.09
CA PRO A 74 17.75 -13.54 18.91
C PRO A 74 18.13 -12.32 18.05
N TYR A 75 17.62 -11.15 18.39
CA TYR A 75 17.91 -9.89 17.71
C TYR A 75 17.94 -8.77 18.76
N ASP A 76 18.97 -7.93 18.71
CA ASP A 76 19.18 -6.81 19.64
C ASP A 76 19.06 -7.18 21.14
N GLY A 77 19.56 -8.37 21.51
CA GLY A 77 19.57 -8.83 22.90
C GLY A 77 18.27 -9.47 23.40
N GLU A 78 17.22 -9.52 22.59
CA GLU A 78 15.93 -10.15 22.93
C GLU A 78 15.49 -11.19 21.88
N LEU A 79 14.60 -12.10 22.26
CA LEU A 79 14.00 -13.03 21.30
C LEU A 79 12.90 -12.29 20.53
N SER A 80 13.08 -12.14 19.22
CA SER A 80 12.17 -11.40 18.35
C SER A 80 11.48 -12.34 17.35
N ARG A 81 10.17 -12.20 17.20
CA ARG A 81 9.41 -12.92 16.16
C ARG A 81 9.87 -12.46 14.77
N VAL A 82 9.98 -13.40 13.84
CA VAL A 82 10.34 -13.14 12.45
C VAL A 82 9.09 -12.82 11.64
N ASP A 83 9.05 -11.63 11.06
CA ASP A 83 8.05 -11.23 10.07
C ASP A 83 8.74 -10.93 8.72
N ALA A 84 8.01 -11.05 7.61
CA ALA A 84 8.48 -10.62 6.29
C ALA A 84 7.34 -10.02 5.48
N ILE A 85 7.70 -9.18 4.50
CA ILE A 85 6.75 -8.75 3.46
C ILE A 85 6.51 -9.93 2.51
N GLN A 86 5.23 -10.21 2.23
CA GLN A 86 4.81 -11.31 1.37
C GLN A 86 3.69 -10.84 0.44
N ASN A 87 3.71 -11.27 -0.82
CA ASN A 87 2.57 -11.09 -1.71
C ASN A 87 1.45 -12.07 -1.31
N ALA A 88 0.40 -11.59 -0.67
CA ALA A 88 -0.58 -12.49 -0.06
C ALA A 88 -1.99 -11.90 0.10
N ALA A 89 -2.25 -10.76 -0.52
CA ALA A 89 -3.53 -10.08 -0.40
C ALA A 89 -4.04 -9.59 -1.77
N GLN A 90 -5.35 -9.40 -1.83
CA GLN A 90 -5.98 -8.51 -2.80
C GLN A 90 -6.58 -7.37 -2.01
N ALA A 91 -6.46 -6.15 -2.53
CA ALA A 91 -7.05 -4.97 -1.90
C ALA A 91 -7.88 -4.20 -2.92
N THR A 92 -8.87 -3.47 -2.42
CA THR A 92 -9.70 -2.58 -3.24
C THR A 92 -9.69 -1.21 -2.61
N VAL A 93 -9.39 -0.19 -3.41
CA VAL A 93 -9.44 1.21 -2.99
C VAL A 93 -10.50 1.91 -3.81
N VAL A 94 -11.48 2.52 -3.14
CA VAL A 94 -12.57 3.25 -3.78
C VAL A 94 -12.62 4.65 -3.19
N GLY A 95 -12.81 5.66 -4.02
CA GLY A 95 -12.92 7.03 -3.54
C GLY A 95 -13.68 7.94 -4.47
N PHE A 96 -14.05 9.10 -3.92
CA PHE A 96 -14.65 10.18 -4.68
C PHE A 96 -14.09 11.53 -4.19
N VAL A 97 -14.07 12.51 -5.07
CA VAL A 97 -13.65 13.88 -4.81
C VAL A 97 -14.67 14.83 -5.43
N LEU A 98 -15.11 15.82 -4.66
CA LEU A 98 -15.94 16.91 -5.14
C LEU A 98 -15.15 18.21 -5.03
N ALA A 99 -15.18 19.02 -6.09
CA ALA A 99 -14.58 20.35 -6.11
C ALA A 99 -15.60 21.38 -6.60
N LEU A 100 -15.52 22.56 -6.01
CA LEU A 100 -16.38 23.70 -6.28
C LEU A 100 -15.48 24.92 -6.45
N ASP A 101 -15.55 25.56 -7.62
CA ASP A 101 -14.91 26.84 -7.89
C ASP A 101 -16.02 27.88 -8.13
N ALA A 102 -15.94 29.02 -7.46
CA ALA A 102 -16.91 30.11 -7.60
C ALA A 102 -16.19 31.45 -7.79
N ASP A 103 -16.56 32.17 -8.85
CA ASP A 103 -16.19 33.56 -9.08
C ASP A 103 -17.32 34.47 -8.59
N LEU A 104 -17.00 35.33 -7.60
CA LEU A 104 -17.97 36.16 -6.90
C LEU A 104 -18.04 37.60 -7.45
N GLY A 105 -17.20 37.96 -8.42
CA GLY A 105 -17.09 39.31 -8.97
C GLY A 105 -16.15 40.24 -8.21
#